data_AF-A0A821NJP5-F1
#
_entry.id   AF-A0A821NJP5-F1
#
_cell.length_a   1.000
_cell.length_b   1.000
_cell.length_c   1.000
_cell.angle_alpha   90.00
_cell.angle_beta   90.00
_cell.angle_gamma   90.00
#
_symmetry.space_group_name_H-M   'P 1'
#
loop_
_entity.id
_entity.type
_entity.pdbx_description
1 polymer ?
#
loop_
_entity_poly.entity_id
_entity_poly.type
_entity_poly.pdbx_seq_one_letter_code
_entity_poly.pdbx_strand_id
1 'polypeptide(L)' 'EHYSIWISFFELYNENILDLLVQPKDMKIRKNLRLMQNDHSTIIKNLIQIPVFDIKEAEDIIKFGLAVVPNIV' A
#
# COMPACT_ATOMS: atom_id res chain seq x y z
N GLU A 1 -16.82 7.31 21.22
CA GLU A 1 -15.70 6.39 20.95
C GLU A 1 -14.72 7.09 20.01
N HIS A 2 -13.42 6.90 20.19
CA HIS A 2 -12.40 7.44 19.29
C HIS A 2 -11.91 6.32 18.40
N TYR A 3 -12.00 6.50 17.09
CA TYR A 3 -11.49 5.57 16.10
C TYR A 3 -10.33 6.20 15.35
N SER A 4 -9.38 5.36 14.97
CA SER A 4 -8.27 5.74 14.10
C SER A 4 -8.23 4.76 12.94
N ILE A 5 -8.09 5.27 11.73
CA ILE A 5 -8.17 4.49 10.50
C ILE A 5 -6.87 4.68 9.73
N TRP A 6 -6.34 3.57 9.20
CA TRP A 6 -5.20 3.57 8.29
C TRP A 6 -5.55 2.80 7.04
N ILE A 7 -5.01 3.25 5.91
CA ILE A 7 -5.13 2.58 4.63
C ILE A 7 -3.75 2.10 4.18
N SER A 8 -3.70 0.85 3.77
CA SER A 8 -2.61 0.25 3.01
C SER A 8 -3.17 -0.29 1.70
N PHE A 9 -2.43 -0.14 0.62
CA PHE A 9 -2.88 -0.61 -0.69
C PHE A 9 -1.71 -1.23 -1.47
N PHE A 10 -1.88 -2.48 -1.88
CA PHE A 10 -0.86 -3.24 -2.60
C PHE A 10 -1.49 -4.12 -3.68
N GLU A 11 -0.67 -4.48 -4.64
CA GLU A 11 -0.98 -5.50 -5.65
C GLU A 11 -0.18 -6.77 -5.36
N LEU A 12 -0.82 -7.93 -5.48
CA LEU A 12 -0.17 -9.24 -5.51
C LEU A 12 -0.29 -9.79 -6.93
N TYR A 13 0.82 -9.78 -7.66
CA TYR A 13 0.88 -10.26 -9.04
C TYR A 13 2.15 -11.06 -9.27
N ASN A 14 2.01 -12.24 -9.89
CA ASN A 14 3.12 -13.16 -10.16
C ASN A 14 4.03 -13.38 -8.93
N GLU A 15 3.43 -13.62 -7.76
CA GLU A 15 4.12 -13.81 -6.47
C GLU A 15 4.95 -12.62 -5.98
N ASN A 16 4.77 -11.43 -6.56
CA ASN A 16 5.38 -10.18 -6.11
C ASN A 16 4.34 -9.30 -5.43
N ILE A 17 4.72 -8.73 -4.28
CA ILE A 17 3.92 -7.77 -3.52
C ILE A 17 4.46 -6.36 -3.84
N LEU A 18 3.61 -5.54 -4.45
CA LEU A 18 3.94 -4.18 -4.85
C LEU A 18 3.15 -3.18 -4.03
N ASP A 19 3.85 -2.25 -3.37
CA ASP A 19 3.19 -1.11 -2.73
C ASP A 19 2.66 -0.13 -3.79
N LEU A 20 1.35 0.10 -3.77
CA LEU A 20 0.67 1.03 -4.68
C LEU A 20 0.67 2.47 -4.15
N LEU A 21 1.07 2.69 -2.90
CA LEU A 21 1.14 4.00 -2.27
C LEU A 21 2.55 4.60 -2.29
N VAL A 22 3.49 3.99 -3.01
CA VAL A 22 4.84 4.56 -3.21
C VAL A 22 4.78 5.79 -4.11
N GLN A 23 5.57 6.81 -3.81
CA GLN A 23 5.64 7.99 -4.66
C GLN A 23 6.25 7.66 -6.03
N PRO A 24 5.82 8.33 -7.12
CA PRO A 24 6.32 8.04 -8.47
C PRO A 24 7.85 8.13 -8.62
N LYS A 25 8.50 9.04 -7.88
CA LYS A 25 9.96 9.19 -7.86
C LYS A 25 10.68 7.95 -7.31
N ASP A 26 10.03 7.24 -6.40
CA ASP A 26 10.56 6.06 -5.72
C ASP A 26 10.15 4.77 -6.47
N MET A 27 9.29 4.87 -7.50
CA MET A 27 8.85 3.71 -8.31
C MET A 27 10.01 2.97 -8.98
N LYS A 28 11.08 3.68 -9.36
CA LYS A 28 12.28 3.08 -9.99
C LYS A 28 13.10 2.21 -9.04
N ILE A 29 12.93 2.38 -7.73
CA ILE A 29 13.64 1.65 -6.68
C ILE A 29 12.74 0.56 -6.08
N ARG A 30 11.53 0.34 -6.63
CA ARG A 30 10.55 -0.58 -6.04
C ARG A 30 11.14 -1.98 -5.85
N LYS A 31 11.37 -2.28 -4.58
CA LYS A 31 11.73 -3.61 -4.11
C LYS A 31 10.42 -4.36 -3.86
N ASN A 32 10.34 -5.60 -4.35
CA ASN A 32 9.28 -6.51 -3.95
C ASN A 32 9.23 -6.59 -2.42
N LEU A 33 8.05 -6.34 -1.84
CA LEU A 33 7.85 -6.43 -0.41
C LEU A 33 7.90 -7.89 0.05
N ARG A 34 8.17 -8.10 1.33
CA ARG A 34 8.29 -9.45 1.90
C ARG A 34 7.27 -9.65 2.99
N LEU A 35 6.77 -10.88 3.09
CA LEU A 35 6.02 -11.30 4.26
C LEU A 35 6.96 -11.42 5.46
N MET A 36 6.44 -11.08 6.62
CA MET A 36 7.04 -11.32 7.92
C MET A 36 5.98 -11.96 8.80
N GLN A 37 6.35 -13.05 9.46
CA GLN A 37 5.48 -13.76 10.38
C GLN A 37 5.98 -13.55 11.80
N ASN A 38 5.06 -13.23 12.71
CA ASN A 38 5.27 -13.33 14.15
C ASN A 38 4.36 -14.41 14.73
N ASP A 39 4.46 -14.66 16.03
CA ASP A 39 3.72 -15.72 16.73
C ASP A 39 2.18 -15.59 16.63
N HIS A 40 1.67 -14.45 16.17
CA HIS A 40 0.24 -14.13 16.14
C HIS A 40 -0.31 -13.80 14.74
N SER A 41 0.53 -13.41 13.78
CA SER A 41 0.08 -12.82 12.52
C SER A 41 1.16 -12.84 11.43
N THR A 42 0.69 -12.82 10.18
CA THR A 42 1.53 -12.55 9.01
C THR A 42 1.27 -11.13 8.54
N ILE A 43 2.33 -10.35 8.36
CA ILE A 43 2.27 -8.96 7.91
C ILE A 43 3.18 -8.74 6.71
N ILE A 44 2.85 -7.74 5.90
CA ILE A 44 3.73 -7.31 4.80
C ILE A 44 4.70 -6.28 5.36
N LYS A 45 5.99 -6.63 5.37
CA LYS A 45 7.04 -5.77 5.91
C LYS A 45 7.21 -4.53 5.04
N ASN A 46 7.26 -3.36 5.68
CA ASN A 46 7.43 -2.05 5.06
C ASN A 46 6.29 -1.60 4.12
N LEU A 47 5.12 -2.25 4.19
CA LEU A 47 3.93 -1.75 3.49
C LEU A 47 3.53 -0.40 4.08
N ILE A 48 3.35 0.61 3.22
CA ILE A 48 2.94 1.95 3.61
C ILE A 48 1.55 1.90 4.26
N GLN A 49 1.40 2.62 5.37
CA GLN A 49 0.14 2.81 6.08
C GLN A 49 -0.10 4.31 6.21
N ILE A 50 -1.16 4.81 5.59
CA ILE A 50 -1.50 6.24 5.62
C ILE A 50 -2.69 6.42 6.55
N PRO A 51 -2.58 7.25 7.62
CA PRO A 51 -3.74 7.58 8.44
C PRO A 51 -4.74 8.41 7.63
N VAL A 52 -6.03 8.15 7.82
CA VAL A 52 -7.12 8.90 7.19
C VAL A 52 -8.11 9.40 8.23
N PHE A 53 -8.58 10.62 8.04
CA PHE A 53 -9.47 11.30 8.97
C PHE A 53 -10.86 11.56 8.39
N ASP A 54 -11.00 11.49 7.07
CA ASP A 54 -12.28 11.60 6.39
C ASP A 54 -12.34 10.73 5.12
N ILE A 55 -13.55 10.64 4.54
CA ILE A 55 -13.81 9.85 3.34
C ILE A 55 -13.06 10.38 2.11
N LYS A 56 -12.82 11.69 2.04
CA LYS A 56 -12.17 12.32 0.89
C LYS A 56 -10.70 11.92 0.85
N GLU A 57 -10.01 11.95 1.98
CA GLU A 57 -8.62 11.45 2.10
C GLU A 57 -8.53 9.97 1.69
N ALA A 58 -9.47 9.15 2.16
CA ALA A 58 -9.52 7.73 1.80
C ALA A 58 -9.69 7.52 0.29
N GLU A 59 -10.62 8.24 -0.34
CA GLU A 59 -10.83 8.19 -1.79
C GLU A 59 -9.60 8.67 -2.58
N ASP A 60 -8.97 9.75 -2.14
CA ASP A 60 -7.80 10.33 -2.81
C ASP A 60 -6.61 9.34 -2.78
N ILE A 61 -6.41 8.61 -1.68
CA ILE A 61 -5.40 7.54 -1.55
C ILE A 61 -5.70 6.37 -2.50
N ILE A 62 -6.96 5.94 -2.59
CA ILE A 62 -7.34 4.85 -3.50
C ILE A 62 -7.15 5.28 -4.97
N LYS A 63 -7.57 6.49 -5.34
CA LYS A 63 -7.38 7.05 -6.68
C LYS A 63 -5.90 7.14 -7.03
N PHE A 64 -5.05 7.57 -6.08
CA PHE A 64 -3.60 7.59 -6.25
C PHE A 64 -3.06 6.19 -6.56
N GLY A 65 -3.39 5.18 -5.76
CA GLY A 65 -2.91 3.81 -5.98
C GLY A 65 -3.38 3.21 -7.31
N LEU A 66 -4.62 3.49 -7.71
CA LEU A 66 -5.16 3.03 -9.00
C LEU A 66 -4.46 3.69 -10.21
N ALA A 67 -4.05 4.96 -10.08
CA ALA A 67 -3.31 5.65 -11.14
C ALA A 67 -1.87 5.15 -11.33
N VAL A 68 -1.34 4.34 -10.39
CA VAL A 68 -0.01 3.73 -10.46
C VAL A 68 0.00 2.46 -11.33
N VAL A 69 -1.14 1.76 -11.42
CA VAL A 69 -1.33 0.49 -12.16
C VAL A 69 -1.25 0.59 -13.71
N PRO A 70 -1.63 1.69 -14.41
CA PRO A 70 -1.69 1.72 -15.87
C PRO A 70 -0.34 1.56 -16.60
N ASN A 71 0.78 1.60 -15.87
CA ASN A 71 2.13 1.55 -16.43
C ASN A 71 2.83 0.19 -16.26
N ILE A 72 2.10 -0.88 -15.89
CA ILE A 72 2.67 -2.21 -15.56
C ILE A 72 2.16 -3.33 -16.48
N VAL A 73 1.46 -3.00 -17.58
CA VAL A 73 1.03 -3.98 -18.60
C VAL A 73 1.83 -3.80 -19.89
#